data_AF-A0A4V1CHZ5-F1
#
_entry.id   AF-A0A4V1CHZ5-F1
#
_cell.length_a   1.000
_cell.length_b   1.000
_cell.length_c   1.000
_cell.angle_alpha   90.00
_cell.angle_beta   90.00
_cell.angle_gamma   90.00
#
_symmetry.space_group_name_H-M   'P 1'
#
loop_
_entity.id
_entity.type
_entity.pdbx_description
1 polymer ?
#
loop_
_entity_poly.entity_id
_entity_poly.type
_entity_poly.pdbx_seq_one_letter_code
_entity_poly.pdbx_strand_id
1 'polypeptide(L)'
;MNLLNTVFHSCRRVDELVSQSMDEPLGWLDSLRMDMHLRMCGNCQEVKSQVETLHTLGADLGGDLDEMDGAEADAVFTVPSQPPQR
;
A
#
# COMPACT_ATOMS: atom_id res chain seq x y z
N MET A 1 13.35 28.85 3.61
CA MET A 1 13.14 27.71 4.54
C MET A 1 11.71 27.22 4.36
N ASN A 2 11.52 26.05 3.74
CA ASN A 2 10.22 25.54 3.30
C ASN A 2 9.40 24.97 4.47
N LEU A 3 8.46 25.78 4.97
CA LEU A 3 7.49 25.45 6.02
C LEU A 3 6.36 24.48 5.57
N LEU A 4 6.39 23.98 4.32
CA LEU A 4 5.38 23.05 3.79
C LEU A 4 5.63 21.58 4.18
N ASN A 5 6.80 21.26 4.73
CA ASN A 5 7.25 19.88 4.99
C ASN A 5 6.82 19.32 6.37
N THR A 6 6.14 20.13 7.20
CA THR A 6 5.72 19.76 8.56
C THR A 6 4.21 19.50 8.69
N VAL A 7 3.40 19.90 7.71
CA VAL A 7 1.94 19.68 7.72
C VAL A 7 1.54 18.51 6.81
N PHE A 8 2.35 18.21 5.81
CA PHE A 8 2.18 17.10 4.89
C PHE A 8 3.22 16.03 5.17
N HIS A 9 2.79 14.77 5.21
CA HIS A 9 3.73 13.66 5.19
C HIS A 9 4.73 13.85 4.04
N SER A 10 6.00 13.55 4.28
CA SER A 10 6.94 13.43 3.17
C SER A 10 6.48 12.28 2.27
N CYS A 11 6.83 12.29 0.98
CA CYS A 11 6.44 11.23 0.04
C CYS A 11 6.79 9.83 0.58
N ARG A 12 7.91 9.71 1.32
CA ARG A 12 8.33 8.48 1.99
C ARG A 12 7.34 8.01 3.06
N ARG A 13 6.81 8.93 3.86
CA ARG A 13 5.85 8.58 4.91
C ARG A 13 4.48 8.20 4.32
N VAL A 14 4.13 8.75 3.17
CA VAL A 14 2.93 8.34 2.42
C VAL A 14 3.07 6.93 1.87
N ASP A 15 4.23 6.59 1.32
CA ASP A 15 4.55 5.23 0.87
C ASP A 15 4.40 4.19 2.01
N GLU A 16 4.96 4.51 3.18
CA GLU A 16 4.79 3.68 4.40
C GLU A 16 3.32 3.52 4.80
N LEU A 17 2.53 4.61 4.78
CA LEU A 17 1.11 4.57 5.12
C LEU A 17 0.28 3.80 4.08
N VAL A 18 0.62 3.92 2.80
CA VAL A 18 -0.04 3.15 1.73
C VAL A 18 0.23 1.65 1.91
N SER A 19 1.48 1.26 2.18
CA SER A 19 1.80 -0.14 2.51
C SER A 19 1.03 -0.60 3.75
N GLN A 20 1.07 0.19 4.83
CA GLN A 20 0.39 -0.15 6.08
C GLN A 20 -1.11 -0.27 5.90
N SER A 21 -1.73 0.54 5.03
CA SER A 21 -3.17 0.49 4.74
C SER A 21 -3.64 -0.81 4.07
N MET A 22 -2.72 -1.56 3.45
CA MET A 22 -3.03 -2.87 2.89
C MET A 22 -2.99 -3.98 3.94
N ASP A 23 -2.12 -3.84 4.94
CA ASP A 23 -1.98 -4.84 6.00
C ASP A 23 -3.00 -4.61 7.13
N GLU A 24 -3.24 -3.34 7.50
CA GLU A 24 -4.15 -2.96 8.59
C GLU A 24 -4.88 -1.63 8.30
N PRO A 25 -6.10 -1.44 8.83
CA PRO A 25 -6.80 -0.19 8.67
C PRO A 25 -6.04 0.96 9.37
N LEU A 26 -5.70 1.99 8.61
CA LEU A 26 -5.03 3.17 9.15
C LEU A 26 -5.89 3.90 10.18
N GLY A 27 -5.22 4.57 11.11
CA GLY A 27 -5.86 5.56 11.98
C GLY A 27 -6.51 6.67 11.14
N TRP A 28 -7.73 7.06 11.50
CA TRP A 28 -8.53 8.11 10.85
C TRP A 28 -7.75 9.40 10.53
N LEU A 29 -6.86 9.83 11.43
CA LEU A 29 -6.04 11.03 11.24
C LEU A 29 -4.94 10.86 10.18
N ASP A 30 -4.30 9.69 10.16
CA ASP A 30 -3.24 9.37 9.19
C ASP A 30 -3.84 9.14 7.80
N SER A 31 -5.02 8.52 7.73
CA SER A 31 -5.76 8.37 6.48
C SER A 31 -6.12 9.74 5.87
N LEU A 32 -6.61 10.67 6.68
CA LEU A 32 -6.94 12.03 6.22
C LEU A 32 -5.71 12.79 5.71
N ARG A 33 -4.59 12.71 6.43
CA ARG A 33 -3.33 13.37 6.01
C ARG A 33 -2.76 12.75 4.75
N MET A 34 -2.82 11.42 4.63
CA MET A 34 -2.40 10.68 3.45
C MET A 34 -3.21 11.12 2.22
N ASP A 35 -4.54 11.14 2.32
CA ASP A 35 -5.41 11.57 1.21
C ASP A 35 -5.13 13.01 0.79
N MET A 36 -4.83 13.89 1.74
CA MET A 36 -4.48 15.26 1.42
C MET A 36 -3.16 15.33 0.62
N HIS A 37 -2.16 14.53 0.99
CA HIS A 37 -0.89 14.47 0.24
C HIS A 37 -1.05 13.87 -1.16
N LEU A 38 -1.86 12.82 -1.30
CA LEU A 38 -2.11 12.20 -2.60
C LEU A 38 -2.79 13.17 -3.59
N ARG A 39 -3.61 14.09 -3.09
CA ARG A 39 -4.25 15.13 -3.92
C ARG A 39 -3.29 16.22 -4.43
N MET A 40 -2.13 16.39 -3.79
CA MET A 40 -1.13 17.40 -4.20
C MET A 40 0.10 16.81 -4.88
N CYS A 41 0.37 15.51 -4.69
CA CYS A 41 1.53 14.82 -5.21
C CYS A 41 1.10 13.71 -6.16
N GLY A 42 1.12 13.99 -7.46
CA GLY A 42 0.75 13.01 -8.50
C GLY A 42 1.63 11.75 -8.50
N ASN A 43 2.90 11.86 -8.10
CA ASN A 43 3.77 10.69 -7.99
C ASN A 43 3.29 9.72 -6.90
N CYS A 44 2.84 10.23 -5.75
CA CYS A 44 2.29 9.39 -4.70
C CYS A 44 0.91 8.83 -5.08
N GLN A 45 0.13 9.58 -5.86
CA GLN A 45 -1.15 9.10 -6.40
C GLN A 45 -0.96 7.89 -7.33
N GLU A 46 0.05 7.94 -8.20
CA GLU A 46 0.39 6.84 -9.10
C GLU A 46 0.85 5.59 -8.33
N VAL A 47 1.66 5.77 -7.27
CA VAL A 47 2.08 4.65 -6.42
C VAL A 47 0.89 4.00 -5.74
N LYS A 48 -0.03 4.78 -5.16
CA LYS A 48 -1.25 4.24 -4.56
C LYS A 48 -2.07 3.44 -5.57
N SER A 49 -2.25 3.95 -6.79
CA SER A 49 -2.99 3.26 -7.84
C SER A 49 -2.35 1.94 -8.25
N GLN A 50 -1.03 1.89 -8.41
CA GLN A 50 -0.30 0.65 -8.73
C GLN A 50 -0.49 -0.40 -7.64
N VAL A 51 -0.39 0.04 -6.40
CA VAL A 51 -0.49 -0.81 -5.22
C VAL A 51 -1.91 -1.36 -5.04
N GLU A 52 -2.95 -0.53 -5.20
CA GLU A 52 -4.35 -0.98 -5.20
C GLU A 52 -4.64 -1.97 -6.34
N THR A 53 -4.03 -1.75 -7.51
CA THR A 53 -4.15 -2.67 -8.65
C THR A 53 -3.54 -4.02 -8.33
N LEU A 54 -2.33 -4.04 -7.74
CA LEU A 54 -1.68 -5.28 -7.30
C LEU A 54 -2.48 -6.01 -6.23
N HIS A 55 -3.03 -5.28 -5.26
CA HIS A 55 -3.88 -5.86 -4.22
C HIS A 55 -5.16 -6.47 -4.79
N THR A 56 -5.80 -5.79 -5.74
CA THR A 56 -7.01 -6.30 -6.42
C THR A 56 -6.71 -7.56 -7.24
N LEU A 57 -5.64 -7.54 -8.04
CA LEU A 57 -5.20 -8.71 -8.81
C LEU A 57 -4.80 -9.89 -7.91
N GLY A 58 -4.14 -9.62 -6.79
CA GLY A 58 -3.80 -10.64 -5.80
C GLY A 58 -5.04 -11.25 -5.13
N ALA A 59 -6.04 -10.43 -4.82
CA ALA A 59 -7.31 -10.88 -4.27
C ALA A 59 -8.10 -11.73 -5.28
N ASP A 60 -8.14 -11.33 -6.56
CA ASP A 60 -8.79 -12.10 -7.63
C ASP A 60 -8.11 -13.47 -7.83
N LEU A 61 -6.78 -13.52 -7.75
CA LEU A 61 -6.02 -14.78 -7.83
C LEU A 61 -6.18 -15.66 -6.58
N GLY A 62 -6.39 -15.06 -5.40
CA GLY A 62 -6.62 -15.80 -4.16
C GLY A 62 -8.04 -16.36 -4.04
N GLY A 63 -9.04 -15.61 -4.53
CA GLY A 63 -10.45 -16.03 -4.48
C GLY A 63 -10.78 -17.24 -5.36
N ASP A 64 -10.01 -17.49 -6.41
CA ASP A 64 -10.13 -18.69 -7.26
C ASP A 64 -9.60 -19.96 -6.57
N LEU A 65 -8.87 -19.83 -5.45
CA LEU A 65 -8.31 -20.97 -4.69
C LEU A 65 -9.21 -21.46 -3.55
N ASP A 66 -10.24 -20.69 -3.16
CA ASP A 66 -11.18 -21.06 -2.08
C ASP A 66 -12.19 -22.16 -2.49
N GLU A 67 -12.29 -22.50 -3.78
CA GLU A 67 -13.23 -23.54 -4.28
C GLU A 67 -12.58 -24.94 -4.46
N MET A 68 -11.30 -25.09 -4.12
CA MET A 68 -10.60 -26.39 -4.08
C MET A 68 -10.29 -26.81 -2.64
N ASP A 69 -11.31 -27.37 -1.98
CA ASP A 69 -11.17 -28.23 -0.81
C ASP A 69 -10.21 -29.38 -1.11
N GLY A 70 -9.10 -29.43 -0.38
CA GLY A 70 -8.28 -30.63 -0.25
C GLY A 70 -6.81 -30.50 -0.68
N ALA A 71 -5.96 -30.54 0.35
CA ALA A 71 -4.53 -30.90 0.33
C ALA A 71 -3.51 -29.78 0.01
N GLU A 72 -2.79 -29.44 1.08
CA GLU A 72 -1.38 -29.03 1.14
C GLU A 72 -0.89 -27.92 0.20
N ALA A 73 -0.70 -26.73 0.75
CA ALA A 73 0.18 -25.74 0.13
C ALA A 73 0.98 -24.99 1.20
N ASP A 74 2.14 -25.55 1.54
CA ASP A 74 3.28 -24.81 2.10
C ASP A 74 3.90 -23.94 0.99
N ALA A 75 3.10 -23.03 0.44
CA ALA A 75 3.58 -21.99 -0.46
C ALA A 75 3.69 -20.72 0.37
N VAL A 76 4.77 -20.62 1.15
CA VAL A 76 5.24 -19.33 1.68
C VAL A 76 5.51 -18.43 0.47
N PHE A 77 4.52 -17.63 0.09
CA PHE A 77 4.70 -16.52 -0.82
C PHE A 77 5.66 -15.54 -0.13
N THR A 78 6.95 -15.71 -0.43
CA THR A 78 8.00 -14.91 0.20
C THR A 78 8.00 -13.58 -0.54
N VAL A 79 7.26 -12.59 -0.02
CA VAL A 79 7.39 -11.20 -0.47
C VAL A 79 8.85 -10.79 -0.24
N PRO A 80 9.62 -10.43 -1.27
CA PRO A 80 10.97 -9.92 -1.06
C PRO A 80 10.86 -8.62 -0.27
N SER A 81 11.28 -8.62 0.99
CA SER A 81 11.28 -7.45 1.89
C SER A 81 12.31 -6.38 1.49
N GLN A 82 12.63 -6.24 0.21
CA GLN A 82 13.65 -5.29 -0.24
C GLN A 82 12.98 -3.93 -0.51
N PRO A 83 13.22 -2.90 0.34
CA PRO A 83 12.75 -1.56 0.02
C PRO A 83 13.43 -1.08 -1.27
N PRO A 84 12.72 -0.34 -2.14
CA PRO A 84 13.30 0.22 -3.36
C PRO A 84 14.49 1.11 -2.99
N GLN A 85 15.69 0.71 -3.43
CA GLN A 85 16.90 1.51 -3.32
C GLN A 85 16.82 2.63 -4.36
N ARG A 86 16.51 3.85 -3.91
CA ARG A 86 16.65 5.05 -4.74
C ARG A 86 17.54 6.07 -4.06
#